data_AF-A0A6M0H453-F1
#
_entry.id   AF-A0A6M0H453-F1
#
_cell.length_a   1.000
_cell.length_b   1.000
_cell.length_c   1.000
_cell.angle_alpha   90.00
_cell.angle_beta   90.00
_cell.angle_gamma   90.00
#
_symmetry.space_group_name_H-M   'P 1'
#
loop_
_entity.id
_entity.type
_entity.pdbx_description
1 polymer ?
#
loop_
_entity_poly.entity_id
_entity_poly.type
_entity_poly.pdbx_seq_one_letter_code
_entity_poly.pdbx_strand_id
1 'polypeptide(L)'
;MELYWIPIKVAVILFPFLAAAICIPYAIYNYRKYGVNNKFKIFIFYTFIFYMLTAFFMTLLPLPDIDKPVFISGRNIQLIPFTFLKDFLLETKFSFSNPNTYLYIFSEPAFMQVFFNLLLILPLGIYLRYYFKKSFKQTLIITFLVSLFFEITQLTGIYGIYKYPYRVFDVDDLIINTLGGIIGYFITPLFKYMLPDINIIKSKNFNIGKYSTYPRRLIAFFIDWNICFLFFDEHNIFTFIILTFLYFILIPYFTNGFTVGKYLLKMQLKGNSTKLKFSEILQRYSVLLYGYFLLSYILNDANNYLYNLEYYEFLIIILGVQILLNVFVFLHLISHIIKKDPLLLHDRISGVKNINIS
;
A
#
# COMPACT_ATOMS: atom_id res chain seq x y z
N MET A 1 10.98 -23.99 -9.96
CA MET A 1 9.78 -23.63 -9.19
C MET A 1 10.10 -22.65 -8.05
N GLU A 2 11.06 -22.93 -7.16
CA GLU A 2 11.39 -22.05 -6.01
C GLU A 2 11.83 -20.62 -6.38
N LEU A 3 12.50 -20.44 -7.53
CA LEU A 3 12.97 -19.15 -8.03
C LEU A 3 11.85 -18.09 -8.19
N TYR A 4 10.63 -18.50 -8.53
CA TYR A 4 9.48 -17.58 -8.69
C TYR A 4 8.78 -17.25 -7.37
N TRP A 5 8.90 -18.11 -6.36
CA TRP A 5 8.22 -17.92 -5.08
C TRP A 5 8.89 -16.87 -4.20
N ILE A 6 10.22 -16.72 -4.31
CA ILE A 6 10.98 -15.73 -3.53
C ILE A 6 10.51 -14.30 -3.84
N PRO A 7 10.44 -13.83 -5.11
CA PRO A 7 9.92 -12.50 -5.43
C PRO A 7 8.50 -12.27 -4.91
N ILE A 8 7.62 -13.26 -5.06
CA ILE A 8 6.22 -13.15 -4.63
C ILE A 8 6.13 -13.04 -3.10
N LYS A 9 6.89 -13.84 -2.35
CA LYS A 9 6.92 -13.77 -0.88
C LYS A 9 7.43 -12.42 -0.39
N VAL A 10 8.56 -11.95 -0.95
CA VAL A 10 9.13 -10.63 -0.61
C VAL A 10 8.14 -9.51 -0.93
N ALA A 11 7.48 -9.58 -2.10
CA ALA A 11 6.43 -8.66 -2.48
C ALA A 11 5.31 -8.64 -1.44
N VAL A 12 4.77 -9.79 -1.06
CA VAL A 12 3.66 -9.89 -0.10
C VAL A 12 4.03 -9.33 1.29
N ILE A 13 5.28 -9.50 1.72
CA ILE A 13 5.75 -8.99 3.03
C ILE A 13 5.98 -7.48 3.01
N LEU A 14 6.66 -6.95 1.98
CA LEU A 14 6.99 -5.52 1.90
C LEU A 14 5.81 -4.66 1.43
N PHE A 15 4.89 -5.26 0.67
CA PHE A 15 3.78 -4.56 0.05
C PHE A 15 2.89 -3.78 1.02
N PRO A 16 2.43 -4.33 2.16
CA PRO A 16 1.57 -3.59 3.09
C PRO A 16 2.19 -2.26 3.55
N PHE A 17 3.50 -2.26 3.80
CA PHE A 17 4.23 -1.08 4.29
C PHE A 17 4.39 -0.02 3.17
N LEU A 18 4.86 -0.44 2.00
CA LEU A 18 5.03 0.46 0.84
C LEU A 18 3.68 0.97 0.33
N ALA A 19 2.66 0.11 0.30
CA ALA A 19 1.31 0.49 -0.07
C ALA A 19 0.75 1.50 0.93
N ALA A 20 0.92 1.32 2.24
CA ALA A 20 0.52 2.30 3.23
C ALA A 20 1.22 3.66 3.01
N ALA A 21 2.54 3.65 2.80
CA ALA A 21 3.33 4.87 2.56
C ALA A 21 2.85 5.67 1.34
N ILE A 22 2.40 5.01 0.26
CA ILE A 22 1.90 5.66 -0.95
C ILE A 22 0.40 6.00 -0.86
N CYS A 23 -0.39 5.11 -0.24
CA CYS A 23 -1.84 5.26 -0.13
C CYS A 23 -2.23 6.37 0.84
N ILE A 24 -1.45 6.64 1.89
CA ILE A 24 -1.75 7.72 2.85
C ILE A 24 -1.73 9.10 2.16
N PRO A 25 -0.66 9.54 1.47
CA PRO A 25 -0.66 10.80 0.72
C PRO A 25 -1.78 10.88 -0.32
N TYR A 26 -2.03 9.78 -1.04
CA TYR A 26 -3.12 9.70 -2.00
C TYR A 26 -4.50 9.86 -1.34
N ALA A 27 -4.72 9.23 -0.18
CA ALA A 27 -5.94 9.38 0.59
C ALA A 27 -6.11 10.81 1.10
N ILE A 28 -5.03 11.45 1.60
CA ILE A 28 -5.04 12.86 2.04
C ILE A 28 -5.43 13.77 0.89
N TYR A 29 -4.82 13.61 -0.29
CA TYR A 29 -5.15 14.39 -1.48
C TYR A 29 -6.64 14.28 -1.84
N ASN A 30 -7.18 13.05 -1.89
CA ASN A 30 -8.58 12.85 -2.23
C ASN A 30 -9.53 13.42 -1.15
N TYR A 31 -9.23 13.24 0.14
CA TYR A 31 -10.03 13.85 1.21
C TYR A 31 -9.99 15.38 1.13
N ARG A 32 -8.84 15.99 0.82
CA ARG A 32 -8.73 17.45 0.67
C ARG A 32 -9.48 18.00 -0.53
N LYS A 33 -9.42 17.30 -1.66
CA LYS A 33 -10.00 17.75 -2.94
C LYS A 33 -11.48 17.39 -3.09
N TYR A 34 -11.89 16.22 -2.65
CA TYR A 34 -13.24 15.68 -2.89
C TYR A 34 -14.05 15.46 -1.61
N GLY A 35 -13.45 15.59 -0.41
CA GLY A 35 -14.13 15.42 0.89
C GLY A 35 -14.48 13.98 1.26
N VAL A 36 -14.42 13.04 0.31
CA VAL A 36 -14.71 11.62 0.48
C VAL A 36 -13.73 10.77 -0.30
N ASN A 37 -13.48 9.58 0.22
CA ASN A 37 -12.72 8.55 -0.47
C ASN A 37 -13.67 7.45 -0.93
N ASN A 38 -13.68 7.20 -2.24
CA ASN A 38 -14.43 6.08 -2.76
C ASN A 38 -13.64 4.77 -2.55
N LYS A 39 -14.28 3.83 -1.86
CA LYS A 39 -13.70 2.52 -1.52
C LYS A 39 -13.20 1.78 -2.76
N PHE A 40 -13.95 1.81 -3.85
CA PHE A 40 -13.59 1.14 -5.09
C PHE A 40 -12.38 1.80 -5.77
N LYS A 41 -12.32 3.14 -5.79
CA LYS A 41 -11.16 3.87 -6.33
C LYS A 41 -9.89 3.63 -5.51
N ILE A 42 -10.01 3.50 -4.19
CA ILE A 42 -8.89 3.12 -3.32
C ILE A 42 -8.47 1.68 -3.62
N PHE A 43 -9.43 0.76 -3.70
CA PHE A 43 -9.15 -0.65 -3.99
C PHE A 43 -8.37 -0.82 -5.30
N ILE A 44 -8.81 -0.19 -6.39
CA ILE A 44 -8.08 -0.24 -7.68
C ILE A 44 -6.67 0.38 -7.56
N PHE A 45 -6.53 1.46 -6.81
CA PHE A 45 -5.21 2.08 -6.60
C PHE A 45 -4.28 1.18 -5.80
N TYR A 46 -4.81 0.50 -4.80
CA TYR A 46 -4.09 -0.48 -3.99
C TYR A 46 -3.64 -1.67 -4.83
N THR A 47 -4.53 -2.24 -5.66
CA THR A 47 -4.16 -3.33 -6.58
C THR A 47 -3.16 -2.87 -7.64
N PHE A 48 -3.21 -1.60 -8.07
CA PHE A 48 -2.20 -1.02 -8.96
C PHE A 48 -0.82 -0.98 -8.30
N ILE A 49 -0.72 -0.54 -7.04
CA ILE A 49 0.56 -0.52 -6.31
C ILE A 49 1.09 -1.96 -6.12
N PHE A 50 0.21 -2.89 -5.75
CA PHE A 50 0.58 -4.30 -5.59
C PHE A 50 1.17 -4.86 -6.87
N TYR A 51 0.49 -4.61 -7.98
CA TYR A 51 0.91 -5.02 -9.31
C TYR A 51 2.29 -4.43 -9.67
N MET A 52 2.48 -3.11 -9.51
CA MET A 52 3.75 -2.46 -9.85
C MET A 52 4.92 -3.02 -9.03
N LEU A 53 4.72 -3.26 -7.74
CA LEU A 53 5.74 -3.87 -6.88
C LEU A 53 6.04 -5.31 -7.27
N THR A 54 5.00 -6.10 -7.57
CA THR A 54 5.17 -7.48 -8.03
C THR A 54 5.93 -7.53 -9.35
N ALA A 55 5.59 -6.64 -10.31
CA ALA A 55 6.29 -6.57 -11.60
C ALA A 55 7.76 -6.17 -11.43
N PHE A 56 8.04 -5.20 -10.55
CA PHE A 56 9.40 -4.79 -10.21
C PHE A 56 10.21 -5.92 -9.56
N PHE A 57 9.62 -6.67 -8.63
CA PHE A 57 10.32 -7.79 -7.99
C PHE A 57 10.48 -9.00 -8.92
N MET A 58 9.52 -9.30 -9.79
CA MET A 58 9.64 -10.39 -10.78
C MET A 58 10.74 -10.10 -11.82
N THR A 59 11.01 -8.83 -12.11
CA THR A 59 12.10 -8.46 -13.01
C THR A 59 13.46 -8.47 -12.29
N LEU A 60 13.53 -8.13 -11.00
CA LEU A 60 14.81 -8.03 -10.28
C LEU A 60 15.27 -9.28 -9.54
N LEU A 61 14.36 -10.15 -9.10
CA LEU A 61 14.71 -11.31 -8.25
C LEU A 61 14.82 -12.61 -9.07
N PRO A 62 15.63 -13.58 -8.61
CA PRO A 62 16.46 -13.57 -7.39
C PRO A 62 17.80 -12.85 -7.55
N LEU A 63 18.19 -12.02 -6.58
CA LEU A 63 19.46 -11.28 -6.65
C LEU A 63 20.67 -12.23 -6.70
N PRO A 64 21.70 -11.92 -7.52
CA PRO A 64 22.90 -12.75 -7.64
C PRO A 64 23.84 -12.47 -6.45
N ASP A 65 24.95 -13.20 -6.35
CA ASP A 65 26.02 -12.83 -5.42
C ASP A 65 26.66 -11.50 -5.86
N ILE A 66 26.84 -10.56 -4.92
CA ILE A 66 27.28 -9.17 -5.19
C ILE A 66 28.62 -9.11 -5.95
N ASP A 67 29.54 -10.02 -5.65
CA ASP A 67 30.93 -10.00 -6.14
C ASP A 67 31.24 -11.03 -7.24
N LYS A 68 30.24 -11.80 -7.69
CA LYS A 68 30.45 -12.81 -8.74
C LYS A 68 29.93 -12.32 -10.09
N PRO A 69 30.74 -12.38 -11.15
CA PRO A 69 30.25 -12.06 -12.49
C PRO A 69 29.24 -13.11 -12.94
N VAL A 70 28.03 -12.67 -13.28
CA VAL A 70 26.98 -13.53 -13.87
C VAL A 70 27.33 -13.88 -15.33
N PHE A 71 27.97 -12.97 -16.04
CA PHE A 71 28.38 -13.14 -17.43
C PHE A 71 29.91 -13.08 -17.55
N ILE A 72 30.51 -14.17 -18.03
CA ILE A 72 31.97 -14.32 -18.18
C ILE A 72 32.50 -13.49 -19.36
N SER A 73 31.65 -13.15 -20.33
CA SER A 73 32.06 -12.68 -21.67
C SER A 73 31.75 -11.21 -21.97
N GLY A 74 31.25 -10.42 -21.00
CA GLY A 74 30.99 -8.98 -21.17
C GLY A 74 29.89 -8.60 -22.18
N ARG A 75 29.19 -9.57 -22.79
CA ARG A 75 28.05 -9.33 -23.68
C ARG A 75 26.77 -9.17 -22.85
N ASN A 76 26.62 -7.99 -22.28
CA ASN A 76 25.49 -7.67 -21.40
C ASN A 76 24.38 -6.88 -22.12
N ILE A 77 24.51 -6.67 -23.44
CA ILE A 77 23.59 -5.87 -24.24
C ILE A 77 23.32 -6.57 -25.57
N GLN A 78 22.04 -6.76 -25.88
CA GLN A 78 21.51 -7.22 -27.16
C GLN A 78 20.61 -6.13 -27.75
N LEU A 79 21.03 -5.55 -28.89
CA LEU A 79 20.31 -4.44 -29.55
C LEU A 79 19.64 -4.84 -30.86
N ILE A 80 19.86 -6.08 -31.32
CA ILE A 80 19.30 -6.55 -32.59
C ILE A 80 17.86 -7.00 -32.32
N PRO A 81 16.85 -6.38 -32.94
CA PRO A 81 15.46 -6.76 -32.73
C PRO A 81 15.14 -8.09 -33.41
N PHE A 82 14.14 -8.78 -32.87
CA PHE A 82 13.58 -10.06 -33.27
C PHE A 82 14.56 -11.23 -33.26
N THR A 83 15.55 -11.18 -32.38
CA THR A 83 16.52 -12.26 -32.21
C THR A 83 15.88 -13.50 -31.62
N PHE A 84 14.92 -13.32 -30.70
CA PHE A 84 14.16 -14.45 -30.15
C PHE A 84 13.45 -15.29 -31.23
N LEU A 85 13.00 -14.68 -32.34
CA LEU A 85 12.35 -15.42 -33.45
C LEU A 85 13.36 -16.28 -34.20
N LYS A 86 14.58 -15.74 -34.41
CA LYS A 86 15.65 -16.47 -35.06
C LYS A 86 16.08 -17.67 -34.21
N ASP A 87 16.26 -17.45 -32.90
CA ASP A 87 16.67 -18.50 -31.97
C ASP A 87 15.57 -19.56 -31.83
N PHE A 88 14.30 -19.13 -31.72
CA PHE A 88 13.15 -20.04 -31.72
C PHE A 88 13.10 -20.90 -32.99
N LEU A 89 13.30 -20.33 -34.19
CA LEU A 89 13.27 -21.10 -35.43
C LEU A 89 14.45 -22.05 -35.61
N LEU A 90 15.61 -21.74 -35.00
CA LEU A 90 16.82 -22.55 -35.11
C LEU A 90 16.87 -23.68 -34.08
N GLU A 91 16.36 -23.46 -32.87
CA GLU A 91 16.54 -24.38 -31.75
C GLU A 91 15.31 -25.26 -31.48
N THR A 92 14.13 -24.88 -31.97
CA THR A 92 12.92 -25.66 -31.70
C THR A 92 12.75 -26.86 -32.63
N LYS A 93 12.18 -27.93 -32.10
CA LYS A 93 11.75 -29.11 -32.88
C LYS A 93 10.41 -28.87 -33.62
N PHE A 94 10.00 -27.61 -33.72
CA PHE A 94 8.74 -27.21 -34.32
C PHE A 94 8.79 -27.44 -35.83
N SER A 95 7.77 -28.12 -36.36
CA SER A 95 7.62 -28.33 -37.80
C SER A 95 6.23 -27.89 -38.23
N PHE A 96 6.16 -26.92 -39.14
CA PHE A 96 4.91 -26.47 -39.77
C PHE A 96 4.11 -27.60 -40.43
N SER A 97 4.78 -28.71 -40.78
CA SER A 97 4.20 -29.85 -41.48
C SER A 97 3.53 -30.86 -40.54
N ASN A 98 3.76 -30.79 -39.23
CA ASN A 98 3.23 -31.74 -38.26
C ASN A 98 2.47 -31.05 -37.12
N PRO A 99 1.11 -31.04 -37.15
CA PRO A 99 0.27 -30.39 -36.14
C PRO A 99 0.51 -30.90 -34.70
N ASN A 100 0.99 -32.14 -34.54
CA ASN A 100 1.30 -32.70 -33.22
C ASN A 100 2.45 -31.96 -32.52
N THR A 101 3.27 -31.20 -33.27
CA THR A 101 4.37 -30.40 -32.71
C THR A 101 3.89 -29.06 -32.11
N TYR A 102 2.64 -28.64 -32.36
CA TYR A 102 2.17 -27.30 -31.99
C TYR A 102 1.96 -27.14 -30.49
N LEU A 103 1.57 -28.21 -29.79
CA LEU A 103 1.42 -28.18 -28.34
C LEU A 103 2.76 -28.04 -27.62
N TYR A 104 3.87 -28.46 -28.25
CA TYR A 104 5.20 -28.33 -27.66
C TYR A 104 5.70 -26.88 -27.60
N ILE A 105 5.18 -26.00 -28.47
CA ILE A 105 5.51 -24.55 -28.46
C ILE A 105 5.25 -23.94 -27.09
N PHE A 106 4.14 -24.31 -26.44
CA PHE A 106 3.78 -23.77 -25.13
C PHE A 106 4.74 -24.22 -24.03
N SER A 107 5.55 -25.24 -24.25
CA SER A 107 6.57 -25.70 -23.30
C SER A 107 7.96 -25.12 -23.60
N GLU A 108 8.13 -24.41 -24.72
CA GLU A 108 9.42 -23.85 -25.11
C GLU A 108 9.79 -22.64 -24.24
N PRO A 109 11.02 -22.57 -23.70
CA PRO A 109 11.47 -21.45 -22.86
C PRO A 109 11.34 -20.08 -23.54
N ALA A 110 11.68 -20.02 -24.84
CA ALA A 110 11.59 -18.78 -25.62
C ALA A 110 10.14 -18.29 -25.75
N PHE A 111 9.17 -19.20 -25.96
CA PHE A 111 7.76 -18.83 -25.96
C PHE A 111 7.31 -18.33 -24.59
N MET A 112 7.70 -19.04 -23.51
CA MET A 112 7.36 -18.65 -22.15
C MET A 112 7.91 -17.27 -21.78
N GLN A 113 9.14 -16.94 -22.16
CA GLN A 113 9.73 -15.61 -21.95
C GLN A 113 8.89 -14.53 -22.62
N VAL A 114 8.58 -14.68 -23.91
CA VAL A 114 7.75 -13.72 -24.66
C VAL A 114 6.36 -13.57 -24.01
N PHE A 115 5.73 -14.70 -23.68
CA PHE A 115 4.40 -14.71 -23.08
C PHE A 115 4.37 -14.00 -21.71
N PHE A 116 5.32 -14.29 -20.83
CA PHE A 116 5.37 -13.69 -19.50
C PHE A 116 5.76 -12.21 -19.52
N ASN A 117 6.68 -11.79 -20.40
CA ASN A 117 7.02 -10.37 -20.58
C ASN A 117 5.80 -9.58 -21.08
N LEU A 118 5.08 -10.14 -22.06
CA LEU A 118 3.82 -9.54 -22.52
C LEU A 118 2.81 -9.40 -21.36
N LEU A 119 2.62 -10.47 -20.58
CA LEU A 119 1.68 -10.48 -19.46
C LEU A 119 2.11 -9.54 -18.32
N LEU A 120 3.41 -9.35 -18.10
CA LEU A 120 3.97 -8.49 -17.06
C LEU A 120 3.49 -7.04 -17.19
N ILE A 121 3.50 -6.48 -18.41
CA ILE A 121 3.14 -5.07 -18.65
C ILE A 121 1.68 -4.89 -19.10
N LEU A 122 0.99 -5.97 -19.49
CA LEU A 122 -0.42 -5.91 -19.88
C LEU A 122 -1.34 -5.23 -18.85
N PRO A 123 -1.28 -5.54 -17.54
CA PRO A 123 -2.09 -4.85 -16.54
C PRO A 123 -1.82 -3.35 -16.48
N LEU A 124 -0.58 -2.89 -16.69
CA LEU A 124 -0.26 -1.46 -16.73
C LEU A 124 -1.06 -0.74 -17.82
N GLY A 125 -1.16 -1.33 -19.02
CA GLY A 125 -1.99 -0.80 -20.10
C GLY A 125 -3.46 -0.63 -19.70
N ILE A 126 -4.01 -1.62 -18.98
CA ILE A 126 -5.37 -1.58 -18.44
C ILE A 126 -5.51 -0.44 -17.43
N TYR A 127 -4.62 -0.34 -16.44
CA TYR A 127 -4.67 0.71 -15.42
C TYR A 127 -4.55 2.11 -16.03
N LEU A 128 -3.66 2.31 -17.01
CA LEU A 128 -3.45 3.59 -17.65
C LEU A 128 -4.70 4.08 -18.39
N ARG A 129 -5.38 3.20 -19.14
CA ARG A 129 -6.62 3.56 -19.83
C ARG A 129 -7.82 3.67 -18.88
N TYR A 130 -8.00 2.68 -18.02
CA TYR A 130 -9.18 2.58 -17.16
C TYR A 130 -9.13 3.58 -16.01
N TYR A 131 -8.06 3.57 -15.22
CA TYR A 131 -7.92 4.35 -13.99
C TYR A 131 -7.35 5.75 -14.21
N PHE A 132 -6.20 5.84 -14.87
CA PHE A 132 -5.50 7.11 -15.10
C PHE A 132 -6.00 7.89 -16.32
N LYS A 133 -6.90 7.31 -17.12
CA LYS A 133 -7.52 7.91 -18.32
C LYS A 133 -6.48 8.45 -19.31
N LYS A 134 -5.34 7.75 -19.46
CA LYS A 134 -4.29 8.11 -20.42
C LYS A 134 -4.72 7.75 -21.83
N SER A 135 -4.29 8.56 -22.80
CA SER A 135 -4.47 8.29 -24.23
C SER A 135 -3.59 7.12 -24.68
N PHE A 136 -3.84 6.60 -25.88
CA PHE A 136 -3.01 5.55 -26.48
C PHE A 136 -1.53 5.95 -26.54
N LYS A 137 -1.23 7.15 -27.06
CA LYS A 137 0.14 7.67 -27.15
C LYS A 137 0.82 7.76 -25.78
N GLN A 138 0.10 8.24 -24.77
CA GLN A 138 0.62 8.29 -23.39
C GLN A 138 0.85 6.90 -22.83
N THR A 139 -0.06 5.96 -23.08
CA THR A 139 0.08 4.57 -22.63
C THR A 139 1.31 3.93 -23.24
N LEU A 140 1.50 4.04 -24.55
CA LEU A 140 2.67 3.54 -25.27
C LEU A 140 3.97 4.10 -24.69
N ILE A 141 4.05 5.42 -24.49
CA ILE A 141 5.25 6.05 -23.92
C ILE A 141 5.51 5.56 -22.49
N ILE A 142 4.48 5.50 -21.64
CA ILE A 142 4.65 5.08 -20.25
C ILE A 142 5.06 3.61 -20.17
N THR A 143 4.44 2.71 -20.94
CA THR A 143 4.77 1.28 -20.92
C THR A 143 6.18 1.04 -21.43
N PHE A 144 6.60 1.76 -22.47
CA PHE A 144 7.98 1.73 -22.95
C PHE A 144 8.97 2.23 -21.88
N LEU A 145 8.69 3.37 -21.25
CA LEU A 145 9.56 3.93 -20.21
C LEU A 145 9.65 3.03 -18.97
N VAL A 146 8.56 2.37 -18.58
CA VAL A 146 8.57 1.40 -17.47
C VAL A 146 9.39 0.17 -17.84
N SER A 147 9.24 -0.35 -19.07
CA SER A 147 10.08 -1.44 -19.54
C SER A 147 11.55 -1.05 -19.58
N LEU A 148 11.87 0.14 -20.10
CA LEU A 148 13.23 0.67 -20.15
C LEU A 148 13.81 0.87 -18.76
N PHE A 149 13.00 1.31 -17.80
CA PHE A 149 13.40 1.41 -16.40
C PHE A 149 13.81 0.05 -15.82
N PHE A 150 13.08 -1.03 -16.13
CA PHE A 150 13.46 -2.37 -15.69
C PHE A 150 14.79 -2.81 -16.29
N GLU A 151 14.96 -2.70 -17.60
CA GLU A 151 16.19 -3.06 -18.30
C GLU A 151 17.40 -2.26 -17.81
N ILE A 152 17.27 -0.94 -17.63
CA ILE A 152 18.33 -0.09 -17.08
C ILE A 152 18.69 -0.50 -15.65
N THR A 153 17.69 -0.79 -14.81
CA THR A 153 17.93 -1.19 -13.42
C THR A 153 18.71 -2.51 -13.37
N GLN A 154 18.41 -3.46 -14.25
CA GLN A 154 19.13 -4.75 -14.32
C GLN A 154 20.53 -4.57 -14.91
N LEU A 155 20.67 -3.81 -16.01
CA LEU A 155 21.93 -3.55 -16.68
C LEU A 155 22.94 -2.85 -15.76
N THR A 156 22.46 -1.91 -14.95
CA THR A 156 23.31 -1.15 -14.01
C THR A 156 23.56 -1.87 -12.69
N GLY A 157 23.04 -3.09 -12.49
CA GLY A 157 23.18 -3.80 -11.22
C GLY A 157 22.53 -3.04 -10.06
N ILE A 158 21.31 -2.54 -10.26
CA ILE A 158 20.61 -1.64 -9.33
C ILE A 158 21.45 -0.38 -9.07
N TYR A 159 21.79 0.33 -10.14
CA TYR A 159 22.52 1.61 -10.09
C TYR A 159 23.87 1.52 -9.34
N GLY A 160 24.59 0.41 -9.51
CA GLY A 160 25.92 0.19 -8.95
C GLY A 160 25.97 -0.48 -7.57
N ILE A 161 24.82 -0.93 -7.02
CA ILE A 161 24.81 -1.76 -5.80
C ILE A 161 25.47 -3.12 -6.07
N TYR A 162 25.24 -3.69 -7.25
CA TYR A 162 25.87 -4.91 -7.73
C TYR A 162 27.00 -4.56 -8.70
N LYS A 163 28.15 -5.20 -8.52
CA LYS A 163 29.35 -4.93 -9.33
C LYS A 163 29.18 -5.31 -10.80
N TYR A 164 28.29 -6.25 -11.10
CA TYR A 164 28.02 -6.75 -12.43
C TYR A 164 26.53 -6.65 -12.80
N PRO A 165 26.20 -6.53 -14.09
CA PRO A 165 24.82 -6.57 -14.56
C PRO A 165 24.13 -7.86 -14.13
N TYR A 166 22.86 -7.72 -13.73
CA TYR A 166 22.08 -8.84 -13.24
C TYR A 166 21.52 -9.70 -14.39
N ARG A 167 21.15 -9.07 -15.51
CA ARG A 167 20.64 -9.70 -16.73
C ARG A 167 21.20 -8.98 -17.97
N VAL A 168 21.04 -9.63 -19.12
CA VAL A 168 21.33 -9.03 -20.42
C VAL A 168 20.24 -8.01 -20.72
N PHE A 169 20.65 -6.79 -21.10
CA PHE A 169 19.74 -5.80 -21.63
C PHE A 169 19.25 -6.27 -23.00
N ASP A 170 17.95 -6.44 -23.16
CA ASP A 170 17.36 -6.96 -24.40
C ASP A 170 16.32 -5.99 -25.01
N VAL A 171 16.56 -5.55 -26.25
CA VAL A 171 15.62 -4.72 -27.00
C VAL A 171 14.33 -5.49 -27.32
N ASP A 172 14.38 -6.81 -27.46
CA ASP A 172 13.19 -7.63 -27.68
C ASP A 172 12.27 -7.60 -26.47
N ASP A 173 12.83 -7.60 -25.25
CA ASP A 173 12.05 -7.47 -24.02
C ASP A 173 11.33 -6.10 -23.97
N LEU A 174 11.98 -5.01 -24.40
CA LEU A 174 11.32 -3.69 -24.52
C LEU A 174 10.14 -3.72 -25.50
N ILE A 175 10.30 -4.37 -26.65
CA ILE A 175 9.26 -4.47 -27.67
C ILE A 175 8.08 -5.28 -27.14
N ILE A 176 8.34 -6.47 -26.59
CA ILE A 176 7.31 -7.38 -26.08
C ILE A 176 6.56 -6.78 -24.89
N ASN A 177 7.27 -6.16 -23.94
CA ASN A 177 6.66 -5.47 -22.82
C ASN A 177 5.77 -4.30 -23.27
N THR A 178 6.26 -3.51 -24.24
CA THR A 178 5.46 -2.40 -24.81
C THR A 178 4.22 -2.92 -25.53
N LEU A 179 4.33 -4.03 -26.27
CA LEU A 179 3.20 -4.73 -26.90
C LEU A 179 2.19 -5.21 -25.86
N GLY A 180 2.64 -5.78 -24.74
CA GLY A 180 1.77 -6.12 -23.61
C GLY A 180 0.94 -4.93 -23.14
N GLY A 181 1.58 -3.77 -22.95
CA GLY A 181 0.91 -2.52 -22.59
C GLY A 181 -0.12 -2.04 -23.62
N ILE A 182 0.20 -2.16 -24.92
CA ILE A 182 -0.70 -1.85 -26.03
C ILE A 182 -1.92 -2.79 -26.01
N ILE A 183 -1.71 -4.09 -25.87
CA ILE A 183 -2.78 -5.09 -25.78
C ILE A 183 -3.68 -4.79 -24.57
N GLY A 184 -3.10 -4.53 -23.40
CA GLY A 184 -3.83 -4.14 -22.20
C GLY A 184 -4.70 -2.90 -22.42
N TYR A 185 -4.16 -1.88 -23.10
CA TYR A 185 -4.94 -0.70 -23.49
C TYR A 185 -6.14 -1.08 -24.34
N PHE A 186 -5.98 -1.89 -25.38
CA PHE A 186 -7.06 -2.24 -26.31
C PHE A 186 -8.10 -3.18 -25.72
N ILE A 187 -7.72 -4.10 -24.82
CA ILE A 187 -8.64 -5.04 -24.14
C ILE A 187 -9.45 -4.33 -23.03
N THR A 188 -8.97 -3.22 -22.47
CA THR A 188 -9.64 -2.47 -21.39
C THR A 188 -11.17 -2.26 -21.57
N PRO A 189 -11.72 -1.93 -22.76
CA PRO A 189 -13.16 -1.75 -22.95
C PRO A 189 -13.98 -3.00 -22.61
N LEU A 190 -13.41 -4.21 -22.78
CA LEU A 190 -14.06 -5.46 -22.40
C LEU A 190 -14.31 -5.50 -20.88
N PHE A 191 -13.37 -4.99 -20.09
CA PHE A 191 -13.49 -4.88 -18.64
C PHE A 191 -14.38 -3.73 -18.19
N LYS A 192 -14.62 -2.71 -19.04
CA LYS A 192 -15.50 -1.58 -18.70
C LYS A 192 -16.95 -2.00 -18.47
N TYR A 193 -17.39 -3.10 -19.08
CA TYR A 193 -18.73 -3.65 -18.84
C TYR A 193 -18.87 -4.28 -17.44
N MET A 194 -17.77 -4.77 -16.86
CA MET A 194 -17.76 -5.37 -15.51
C MET A 194 -17.42 -4.36 -14.42
N LEU A 195 -16.60 -3.35 -14.73
CA LEU A 195 -16.08 -2.40 -13.74
C LEU A 195 -16.84 -1.06 -13.79
N PRO A 196 -17.28 -0.51 -12.64
CA PRO A 196 -18.02 0.74 -12.60
C PRO A 196 -17.19 1.94 -13.08
N ASP A 197 -17.84 2.98 -13.59
CA ASP A 197 -17.11 4.17 -14.07
C ASP A 197 -16.51 4.99 -12.91
N ILE A 198 -15.20 5.20 -12.97
CA ILE A 198 -14.42 6.00 -12.01
C ILE A 198 -14.85 7.48 -12.00
N ASN A 199 -15.46 8.00 -13.07
CA ASN A 199 -15.88 9.40 -13.12
C ASN A 199 -17.23 9.66 -12.42
N ILE A 200 -18.17 8.71 -12.43
CA ILE A 200 -19.44 8.81 -11.70
C ILE A 200 -19.21 8.96 -10.18
N ILE A 201 -18.06 8.46 -9.73
CA ILE A 201 -17.60 8.51 -8.34
C ILE A 201 -17.09 9.91 -7.92
N LYS A 202 -16.68 10.77 -8.85
CA LYS A 202 -16.03 12.07 -8.53
C LYS A 202 -17.01 13.18 -8.12
N SER A 203 -18.31 13.03 -8.39
CA SER A 203 -19.23 14.18 -8.45
C SER A 203 -20.16 14.36 -7.26
N LYS A 204 -20.11 13.54 -6.19
CA LYS A 204 -21.12 13.64 -5.13
C LYS A 204 -20.53 13.68 -3.72
N ASN A 205 -20.72 14.85 -3.11
CA ASN A 205 -20.85 15.10 -1.68
C ASN A 205 -19.57 15.51 -0.94
N PHE A 206 -19.20 16.79 -1.09
CA PHE A 206 -18.46 17.48 -0.04
C PHE A 206 -19.38 17.57 1.20
N ASN A 207 -19.28 16.57 2.07
CA ASN A 207 -20.18 16.38 3.22
C ASN A 207 -19.76 17.28 4.41
N ILE A 208 -19.65 18.58 4.18
CA ILE A 208 -19.34 19.57 5.23
C ILE A 208 -20.35 19.42 6.37
N GLY A 209 -19.89 19.42 7.62
CA GLY A 209 -20.73 19.33 8.81
C GLY A 209 -21.27 17.93 9.13
N LYS A 210 -21.18 16.96 8.22
CA LYS A 210 -21.49 15.56 8.54
C LYS A 210 -20.35 14.90 9.30
N TYR A 211 -20.66 13.81 9.98
CA TYR A 211 -19.69 12.95 10.64
C TYR A 211 -18.59 12.49 9.68
N SER A 212 -17.36 12.50 10.17
CA SER A 212 -16.22 11.96 9.43
C SER A 212 -16.29 10.44 9.37
N THR A 213 -15.91 9.86 8.24
CA THR A 213 -15.88 8.41 8.05
C THR A 213 -14.76 7.77 8.88
N TYR A 214 -14.95 6.51 9.27
CA TYR A 214 -13.97 5.75 10.05
C TYR A 214 -12.56 5.71 9.44
N PRO A 215 -12.38 5.42 8.13
CA PRO A 215 -11.05 5.41 7.53
C PRO A 215 -10.34 6.77 7.63
N ARG A 216 -11.09 7.87 7.48
CA ARG A 216 -10.55 9.24 7.62
C ARG A 216 -10.08 9.51 9.05
N ARG A 217 -10.86 9.09 10.05
CA ARG A 217 -10.49 9.18 11.47
C ARG A 217 -9.24 8.36 11.79
N LEU A 218 -9.17 7.13 11.29
CA LEU A 218 -8.03 6.24 11.50
C LEU A 218 -6.74 6.80 10.87
N ILE A 219 -6.82 7.34 9.64
CA ILE A 219 -5.65 7.97 9.01
C ILE A 219 -5.23 9.23 9.79
N ALA A 220 -6.16 10.07 10.25
CA ALA A 220 -5.84 11.23 11.09
C ALA A 220 -5.12 10.79 12.38
N PHE A 221 -5.71 9.81 13.09
CA PHE A 221 -5.15 9.29 14.33
C PHE A 221 -3.77 8.65 14.11
N PHE A 222 -3.58 7.91 13.01
CA PHE A 222 -2.29 7.33 12.65
C PHE A 222 -1.23 8.41 12.42
N ILE A 223 -1.55 9.48 11.68
CA ILE A 223 -0.62 10.62 11.47
C ILE A 223 -0.29 11.27 12.81
N ASP A 224 -1.30 11.56 13.62
CA ASP A 224 -1.14 12.16 14.94
C ASP A 224 -0.29 11.31 15.89
N TRP A 225 -0.47 9.99 15.85
CA TRP A 225 0.30 9.04 16.65
C TRP A 225 1.76 8.99 16.24
N ASN A 226 2.05 8.98 14.93
CA ASN A 226 3.43 9.03 14.42
C ASN A 226 4.13 10.34 14.83
N ILE A 227 3.41 11.46 14.88
CA ILE A 227 3.97 12.74 15.37
C ILE A 227 4.34 12.64 16.85
N CYS A 228 3.48 12.02 17.68
CA CYS A 228 3.81 11.79 19.08
C CYS A 228 5.02 10.85 19.22
N PHE A 229 5.08 9.81 18.40
CA PHE A 229 6.14 8.80 18.42
C PHE A 229 7.53 9.40 18.17
N LEU A 230 7.66 10.46 17.36
CA LEU A 230 8.93 11.15 17.13
C LEU A 230 9.59 11.71 18.41
N PHE A 231 8.79 11.98 19.45
CA PHE A 231 9.25 12.53 20.73
C PHE A 231 9.11 11.52 21.87
N PHE A 232 8.61 10.32 21.58
CA PHE A 232 8.25 9.35 22.61
C PHE A 232 9.48 8.58 23.08
N ASP A 233 9.64 8.50 24.40
CA ASP A 233 10.60 7.62 25.06
C ASP A 233 9.85 6.38 25.56
N GLU A 234 10.13 5.23 24.94
CA GLU A 234 9.42 3.97 25.18
C GLU A 234 9.63 3.41 26.59
N HIS A 235 10.64 3.88 27.32
CA HIS A 235 10.92 3.41 28.68
C HIS A 235 10.30 4.30 29.76
N ASN A 236 9.69 5.42 29.38
CA ASN A 236 9.20 6.41 30.34
C ASN A 236 7.70 6.67 30.20
N ILE A 237 6.93 6.06 31.10
CA ILE A 237 5.47 6.23 31.17
C ILE A 237 5.06 7.70 31.37
N PHE A 238 5.86 8.52 32.04
CA PHE A 238 5.57 9.94 32.19
C PHE A 238 5.69 10.68 30.87
N THR A 239 6.65 10.30 30.01
CA THR A 239 6.78 10.82 28.65
C THR A 239 5.52 10.51 27.85
N PHE A 240 4.96 9.29 27.97
CA PHE A 240 3.68 8.93 27.34
C PHE A 240 2.56 9.88 27.78
N ILE A 241 2.36 10.02 29.09
CA ILE A 241 1.25 10.78 29.67
C ILE A 241 1.38 12.27 29.30
N ILE A 242 2.56 12.86 29.49
CA ILE A 242 2.80 14.28 29.22
C ILE A 242 2.64 14.58 27.73
N LEU A 243 3.29 13.83 26.84
CA LEU A 243 3.21 14.09 25.39
C LEU A 243 1.79 13.93 24.87
N THR A 244 1.10 12.86 25.25
CA THR A 244 -0.28 12.64 24.80
C THR A 244 -1.24 13.68 25.38
N PHE A 245 -1.03 14.15 26.61
CA PHE A 245 -1.79 15.26 27.19
C PHE A 245 -1.56 16.56 26.42
N LEU A 246 -0.30 16.94 26.19
CA LEU A 246 0.05 18.15 25.44
C LEU A 246 -0.54 18.09 24.02
N TYR A 247 -0.34 16.98 23.31
CA TYR A 247 -0.69 16.87 21.90
C TYR A 247 -2.18 16.64 21.65
N PHE A 248 -2.82 15.69 22.34
CA PHE A 248 -4.22 15.34 22.06
C PHE A 248 -5.23 16.15 22.87
N ILE A 249 -4.84 16.74 24.01
CA ILE A 249 -5.78 17.51 24.84
C ILE A 249 -5.55 19.01 24.66
N LEU A 250 -4.33 19.52 24.90
CA LEU A 250 -4.08 20.96 24.85
C LEU A 250 -4.14 21.54 23.43
N ILE A 251 -3.51 20.91 22.43
CA ILE A 251 -3.54 21.44 21.06
C ILE A 251 -4.99 21.55 20.53
N PRO A 252 -5.86 20.52 20.63
CA PRO A 252 -7.25 20.65 20.21
C PRO A 252 -8.06 21.63 21.05
N TYR A 253 -7.71 21.85 22.31
CA TYR A 253 -8.35 22.87 23.12
C TYR A 253 -8.08 24.28 22.59
N PHE A 254 -6.80 24.61 22.32
CA PHE A 254 -6.42 25.94 21.81
C PHE A 254 -6.83 26.16 20.35
N THR A 255 -6.79 25.12 19.52
CA THR A 255 -7.18 25.20 18.10
C THR A 255 -8.68 24.99 17.87
N ASN A 256 -9.47 24.84 18.94
CA ASN A 256 -10.90 24.52 18.87
C ASN A 256 -11.20 23.26 18.03
N GLY A 257 -10.38 22.21 18.18
CA GLY A 257 -10.70 20.86 17.74
C GLY A 257 -9.77 20.27 16.68
N PHE A 258 -8.64 20.93 16.37
CA PHE A 258 -7.66 20.43 15.40
C PHE A 258 -6.48 19.74 16.08
N THR A 259 -6.05 18.67 15.43
CA THR A 259 -4.70 18.10 15.51
C THR A 259 -4.09 18.19 14.11
N VAL A 260 -2.80 17.91 13.96
CA VAL A 260 -2.14 17.97 12.64
C VAL A 260 -2.83 17.00 11.66
N GLY A 261 -3.07 15.76 12.05
CA GLY A 261 -3.74 14.75 11.24
C GLY A 261 -5.16 15.17 10.85
N LYS A 262 -5.92 15.73 11.79
CA LYS A 262 -7.28 16.25 11.52
C LYS A 262 -7.26 17.44 10.57
N TYR A 263 -6.34 18.37 10.75
CA TYR A 263 -6.16 19.51 9.84
C TYR A 263 -5.76 19.06 8.42
N LEU A 264 -4.81 18.12 8.31
CA LEU A 264 -4.41 17.52 7.03
C LEU A 264 -5.61 16.87 6.32
N LEU A 265 -6.46 16.21 7.08
CA LEU A 265 -7.64 15.56 6.54
C LEU A 265 -8.89 16.44 6.57
N LYS A 266 -8.85 17.76 6.77
CA LYS A 266 -10.05 18.63 6.81
C LYS A 266 -11.15 18.07 7.73
N MET A 267 -10.78 17.76 8.96
CA MET A 267 -11.66 17.30 10.03
C MET A 267 -11.46 18.14 11.28
N GLN A 268 -12.49 18.21 12.11
CA GLN A 268 -12.45 18.95 13.37
C GLN A 268 -13.25 18.19 14.44
N LEU A 269 -12.83 18.33 15.70
CA LEU A 269 -13.69 18.00 16.83
C LEU A 269 -14.74 19.10 17.01
N LYS A 270 -15.99 18.71 17.25
CA LYS A 270 -17.06 19.62 17.61
C LYS A 270 -17.75 19.11 18.87
N GLY A 271 -17.79 19.95 19.90
CA GLY A 271 -18.52 19.72 21.14
C GLY A 271 -19.98 20.17 21.01
N ASN A 272 -20.66 20.26 22.14
CA ASN A 272 -22.06 20.71 22.18
C ASN A 272 -22.17 22.23 22.02
N SER A 273 -21.16 22.98 22.48
CA SER A 273 -21.05 24.43 22.33
C SER A 273 -20.27 24.85 21.08
N THR A 274 -20.32 26.14 20.74
CA THR A 274 -19.56 26.75 19.64
C THR A 274 -18.04 26.62 19.82
N LYS A 275 -17.58 26.73 21.07
CA LYS A 275 -16.21 26.45 21.49
C LYS A 275 -16.17 25.15 22.29
N LEU A 276 -15.16 24.32 22.03
CA LEU A 276 -14.92 23.09 22.78
C LEU A 276 -14.54 23.42 24.22
N LYS A 277 -15.17 22.72 25.17
CA LYS A 277 -14.79 22.82 26.57
C LYS A 277 -13.59 21.91 26.85
N PHE A 278 -12.72 22.34 27.77
CA PHE A 278 -11.57 21.53 28.19
C PHE A 278 -12.02 20.16 28.75
N SER A 279 -13.07 20.14 29.57
CA SER A 279 -13.62 18.92 30.16
C SER A 279 -14.12 17.92 29.11
N GLU A 280 -14.74 18.40 28.03
CA GLU A 280 -15.21 17.56 26.93
C GLU A 280 -14.03 16.85 26.23
N ILE A 281 -12.96 17.58 25.95
CA ILE A 281 -11.74 17.03 25.33
C ILE A 281 -11.03 16.08 26.28
N LEU A 282 -10.89 16.47 27.55
CA LEU A 282 -10.26 15.66 28.58
C LEU A 282 -10.98 14.32 28.75
N GLN A 283 -12.31 14.33 28.94
CA GLN A 283 -13.11 13.10 29.06
C GLN A 283 -12.94 12.20 27.83
N ARG A 284 -13.01 12.79 26.63
CA ARG A 284 -12.86 12.05 25.37
C ARG A 284 -11.54 11.29 25.31
N TYR A 285 -10.44 12.01 25.55
CA TYR A 285 -9.11 11.45 25.38
C TYR A 285 -8.66 10.63 26.58
N SER A 286 -9.20 10.86 27.79
CA SER A 286 -8.96 9.96 28.92
C SER A 286 -9.49 8.56 28.65
N VAL A 287 -10.68 8.44 28.06
CA VAL A 287 -11.23 7.12 27.70
C VAL A 287 -10.42 6.46 26.59
N LEU A 288 -10.04 7.22 25.54
CA LEU A 288 -9.33 6.67 24.39
C LEU A 288 -7.86 6.36 24.68
N LEU A 289 -7.10 7.33 25.20
CA LEU A 289 -5.66 7.26 25.40
C LEU A 289 -5.31 6.57 26.71
N TYR A 290 -5.90 7.00 27.83
CA TYR A 290 -5.54 6.44 29.12
C TYR A 290 -6.28 5.12 29.40
N GLY A 291 -7.54 5.00 28.97
CA GLY A 291 -8.33 3.78 29.15
C GLY A 291 -7.81 2.58 28.36
N TYR A 292 -7.32 2.79 27.13
CA TYR A 292 -6.82 1.70 26.27
C TYR A 292 -5.30 1.71 26.09
N PHE A 293 -4.71 2.81 25.59
CA PHE A 293 -3.29 2.82 25.23
C PHE A 293 -2.37 2.82 26.45
N LEU A 294 -2.64 3.64 27.47
CA LEU A 294 -1.86 3.63 28.72
C LEU A 294 -2.02 2.29 29.45
N LEU A 295 -3.25 1.75 29.53
CA LEU A 295 -3.48 0.43 30.11
C LEU A 295 -2.67 -0.65 29.37
N SER A 296 -2.68 -0.64 28.04
CA SER A 296 -1.90 -1.57 27.23
C SER A 296 -0.39 -1.40 27.44
N TYR A 297 0.08 -0.16 27.60
CA TYR A 297 1.48 0.13 27.93
C TYR A 297 1.85 -0.47 29.29
N ILE A 298 1.04 -0.26 30.33
CA ILE A 298 1.26 -0.80 31.68
C ILE A 298 1.25 -2.33 31.67
N LEU A 299 0.32 -2.97 30.95
CA LEU A 299 0.27 -4.43 30.83
C LEU A 299 1.50 -4.99 30.12
N ASN A 300 2.01 -4.29 29.10
CA ASN A 300 3.23 -4.69 28.40
C ASN A 300 4.48 -4.56 29.28
N ASP A 301 4.60 -3.47 30.03
CA ASP A 301 5.70 -3.26 30.98
C ASP A 301 5.67 -4.30 32.12
N ALA A 302 4.48 -4.58 32.66
CA ALA A 302 4.28 -5.64 33.64
C ALA A 302 4.64 -7.03 33.10
N ASN A 303 4.30 -7.31 31.84
CA ASN A 303 4.73 -8.55 31.17
C ASN A 303 6.25 -8.65 31.09
N ASN A 304 6.94 -7.60 30.64
CA ASN A 304 8.40 -7.61 30.57
C ASN A 304 9.04 -7.82 31.95
N TYR A 305 8.51 -7.15 32.98
CA TYR A 305 8.98 -7.30 34.36
C TYR A 305 8.80 -8.72 34.90
N LEU A 306 7.62 -9.33 34.72
CA LEU A 306 7.34 -10.70 35.18
C LEU A 306 8.13 -11.75 34.40
N TYR A 307 8.37 -11.53 33.10
CA TYR A 307 9.20 -12.40 32.28
C TYR A 307 10.64 -12.46 32.82
N ASN A 308 11.21 -11.31 33.18
CA ASN A 308 12.55 -11.23 33.75
C ASN A 308 12.66 -11.89 35.14
N LEU A 309 11.54 -12.03 35.85
CA LEU A 309 11.45 -12.71 37.14
C LEU A 309 11.01 -14.18 37.03
N GLU A 310 10.85 -14.70 35.81
CA GLU A 310 10.44 -16.09 35.52
C GLU A 310 9.06 -16.49 36.10
N TYR A 311 8.17 -15.52 36.34
CA TYR A 311 6.82 -15.75 36.86
C TYR A 311 5.81 -16.05 35.73
N TYR A 312 5.99 -17.18 35.03
CA TYR A 312 5.22 -17.53 33.83
C TYR A 312 3.70 -17.71 34.04
N GLU A 313 3.25 -18.14 35.22
CA GLU A 313 1.81 -18.30 35.51
C GLU A 313 1.07 -16.95 35.44
N PHE A 314 1.70 -15.89 35.97
CA PHE A 314 1.15 -14.54 35.92
C PHE A 314 1.21 -13.93 34.52
N LEU A 315 2.22 -14.28 33.71
CA LEU A 315 2.31 -13.84 32.31
C LEU A 315 1.08 -14.29 31.49
N ILE A 316 0.62 -15.53 31.67
CA ILE A 316 -0.56 -16.04 30.98
C ILE A 316 -1.80 -15.21 31.31
N ILE A 317 -1.95 -14.80 32.58
CA ILE A 317 -3.07 -13.97 33.03
C ILE A 317 -3.01 -12.59 32.36
N ILE A 318 -1.86 -11.92 32.40
CA ILE A 318 -1.71 -10.58 31.79
C ILE A 318 -1.91 -10.64 30.28
N LEU A 319 -1.35 -11.64 29.59
CA LEU A 319 -1.59 -11.86 28.16
C LEU A 319 -3.07 -12.10 27.86
N GLY A 320 -3.77 -12.88 28.70
CA GLY A 320 -5.21 -13.09 28.59
C GLY A 320 -6.00 -11.77 28.69
N VAL A 321 -5.68 -10.93 29.68
CA VAL A 321 -6.29 -9.60 29.84
C VAL A 321 -6.00 -8.71 28.63
N GLN A 322 -4.76 -8.70 28.13
CA GLN A 322 -4.38 -7.92 26.95
C GLN A 322 -5.14 -8.36 25.69
N ILE A 323 -5.29 -9.67 25.47
CA ILE A 323 -6.05 -10.22 24.35
C ILE A 323 -7.52 -9.82 24.46
N LEU A 324 -8.14 -9.97 25.64
CA LEU A 324 -9.54 -9.58 25.86
C LEU A 324 -9.76 -8.08 25.59
N LEU A 325 -8.85 -7.22 26.06
CA LEU A 325 -8.89 -5.78 25.82
C LEU A 325 -8.81 -5.47 24.31
N ASN A 326 -7.87 -6.09 23.59
CA ASN A 326 -7.71 -5.92 22.15
C ASN A 326 -8.93 -6.41 21.36
N VAL A 327 -9.47 -7.58 21.72
CA VAL A 327 -10.68 -8.14 21.10
C VAL A 327 -11.89 -7.24 21.35
N PHE A 328 -12.04 -6.70 22.56
CA PHE A 328 -13.10 -5.74 22.88
C PHE A 328 -13.04 -4.50 21.99
N VAL A 329 -11.86 -3.86 21.87
CA VAL A 329 -11.68 -2.68 21.02
C VAL A 329 -11.92 -3.00 19.55
N PHE A 330 -11.44 -4.16 19.08
CA PHE A 330 -11.62 -4.63 17.71
C PHE A 330 -13.11 -4.85 17.38
N LEU A 331 -13.83 -5.61 18.20
CA LEU A 331 -15.27 -5.85 18.05
C LEU A 331 -16.07 -4.56 18.14
N HIS A 332 -15.68 -3.66 19.05
CA HIS A 332 -16.31 -2.34 19.17
C HIS A 332 -16.13 -1.52 17.88
N LEU A 333 -14.92 -1.43 17.33
CA LEU A 333 -14.67 -0.70 16.08
C LEU A 333 -15.41 -1.32 14.88
N ILE A 334 -15.31 -2.65 14.71
CA ILE A 334 -15.94 -3.35 13.60
C ILE A 334 -17.47 -3.25 13.66
N SER A 335 -18.06 -3.44 14.84
CA SER A 335 -19.52 -3.35 14.99
C SER A 335 -20.04 -1.97 14.58
N HIS A 336 -19.33 -0.89 14.90
CA HIS A 336 -19.72 0.47 14.49
C HIS A 336 -19.49 0.73 13.01
N ILE A 337 -18.43 0.17 12.42
CA ILE A 337 -18.19 0.22 10.97
C ILE A 337 -19.32 -0.49 10.20
N ILE A 338 -19.74 -1.67 10.65
CA ILE A 338 -20.82 -2.46 10.04
C ILE A 338 -22.17 -1.76 10.21
N LYS A 339 -22.49 -1.32 11.43
CA LYS A 339 -23.74 -0.61 11.75
C LYS A 339 -23.80 0.81 11.15
N LYS A 340 -22.70 1.32 10.60
CA LYS A 340 -22.52 2.70 10.12
C LYS A 340 -22.85 3.75 11.18
N ASP A 341 -22.72 3.39 12.45
CA ASP A 341 -22.89 4.33 13.56
C ASP A 341 -21.65 5.23 13.62
N PRO A 342 -21.78 6.56 13.50
CA PRO A 342 -20.64 7.46 13.48
C PRO A 342 -20.02 7.75 14.86
N LEU A 343 -20.59 7.27 15.98
CA LEU A 343 -20.15 7.62 17.33
C LEU A 343 -19.55 6.42 18.07
N LEU A 344 -18.26 6.50 18.39
CA LEU A 344 -17.59 5.52 19.26
C LEU A 344 -17.88 5.79 20.74
N LEU A 345 -17.57 4.82 21.60
CA LEU A 345 -17.73 4.93 23.06
C LEU A 345 -17.18 6.25 23.64
N HIS A 346 -15.95 6.64 23.28
CA HIS A 346 -15.37 7.91 23.74
C HIS A 346 -16.04 9.16 23.13
N ASP A 347 -16.64 9.07 21.92
CA ASP A 347 -17.46 10.14 21.35
C ASP A 347 -18.75 10.33 22.18
N ARG A 348 -19.39 9.22 22.57
CA ARG A 348 -20.66 9.23 23.31
C ARG A 348 -20.48 9.75 24.73
N ILE A 349 -19.44 9.29 25.44
CA ILE A 349 -19.17 9.71 26.82
C ILE A 349 -18.88 11.21 26.91
N SER A 350 -18.11 11.74 25.95
CA SER A 350 -17.70 13.15 25.97
C SER A 350 -18.69 14.11 25.29
N GLY A 351 -19.63 13.59 24.49
CA GLY A 351 -20.46 14.40 23.60
C GLY A 351 -19.70 15.04 22.42
N VAL A 352 -18.40 14.79 22.28
CA VAL A 352 -17.56 15.35 21.22
C VAL A 352 -17.60 14.48 19.99
N LYS A 353 -17.71 15.11 18.81
CA LYS A 353 -17.90 14.43 17.53
C LYS A 353 -16.83 14.86 16.53
N ASN A 354 -16.41 13.94 15.65
CA ASN A 354 -15.57 14.28 14.51
C ASN A 354 -16.45 14.68 13.31
N ILE A 355 -16.29 15.91 12.82
CA ILE A 355 -17.01 16.46 11.68
C ILE A 355 -16.06 16.81 10.53
N ASN A 356 -16.56 16.74 9.30
CA ASN A 356 -15.82 17.19 8.12
C ASN A 356 -15.98 18.70 7.92
N ILE A 357 -14.90 19.35 7.50
CA ILE A 357 -14.87 20.79 7.17
C ILE A 357 -14.44 21.02 5.72
N SER A 358 -14.68 22.25 5.24
CA SER A 358 -14.40 22.73 3.87
C SER A 358 -12.95 22.67 3.46
#